data_AF-A0A963PL48-F1
#
_entry.id   AF-A0A963PL48-F1
#
_cell.length_a   1.000
_cell.length_b   1.000
_cell.length_c   1.000
_cell.angle_alpha   90.00
_cell.angle_beta   90.00
_cell.angle_gamma   90.00
#
_symmetry.space_group_name_H-M   'P 1'
#
loop_
_entity.id
_entity.type
_entity.pdbx_description
1 polymer ?
#
loop_
_entity_poly.entity_id
_entity_poly.type
_entity_poly.pdbx_seq_one_letter_code
_entity_poly.pdbx_strand_id
1 'polypeptide(L)'
;MLPAPVVVVAAFLYLLLLFGIAEFADRRALAGRSVIGNAWVYALSMGVYCTAWTYFGSIGRAATLGLWFLPIYLGPTLAMVLAWMVVRKMIRISRSYRITSIADFIASRYGKSRLLAGLVTLIAVIGILPYVALQLKAIAIGFEVMTTPVGAPHAAPGAWWSDSTFYIALVLAGFTIAFGTRHLDTTERHEGMVAAIAFESVVKLIAFLA
;
A
#
# COMPACT_ATOMS: atom_id res chain seq x y z
N MET A 1 -1.48 3.67 27.41
CA MET A 1 -1.08 2.38 26.81
C MET A 1 -2.33 1.52 26.66
N LEU A 2 -2.55 1.01 25.45
CA LEU A 2 -3.68 0.14 25.13
C LEU A 2 -3.29 -1.31 25.37
N PRO A 3 -4.20 -2.18 25.84
CA PRO A 3 -3.93 -3.61 25.91
C PRO A 3 -3.62 -4.17 24.52
N ALA A 4 -2.56 -4.97 24.40
CA ALA A 4 -2.18 -5.63 23.14
C ALA A 4 -3.35 -6.32 22.41
N PRO A 5 -4.24 -7.08 23.09
CA PRO A 5 -5.39 -7.70 22.43
C PRO A 5 -6.33 -6.68 21.78
N VAL A 6 -6.52 -5.51 22.38
CA VAL A 6 -7.41 -4.46 21.84
C VAL A 6 -6.85 -3.95 20.52
N VAL A 7 -5.54 -3.71 20.45
CA VAL A 7 -4.88 -3.24 19.22
C VAL A 7 -4.99 -4.30 18.11
N VAL A 8 -4.73 -5.57 18.43
CA VAL A 8 -4.82 -6.68 17.46
C VAL A 8 -6.24 -6.86 16.95
N VAL A 9 -7.24 -6.87 17.84
CA VAL A 9 -8.64 -7.03 17.48
C VAL A 9 -9.12 -5.84 16.63
N ALA A 10 -8.76 -4.60 16.99
CA ALA A 10 -9.10 -3.43 16.22
C ALA A 10 -8.48 -3.46 14.81
N ALA A 11 -7.21 -3.84 14.69
CA ALA A 11 -6.53 -3.99 13.40
C ALA A 11 -7.19 -5.08 12.54
N PHE A 12 -7.54 -6.22 13.14
CA PHE A 12 -8.21 -7.31 12.43
C PHE A 12 -9.61 -6.91 11.95
N LEU A 13 -10.41 -6.25 12.80
CA LEU A 13 -11.72 -5.73 12.42
C LEU A 13 -11.62 -4.69 11.31
N TYR A 14 -10.60 -3.83 11.35
CA TYR A 14 -10.36 -2.85 10.29
C TYR A 14 -9.99 -3.54 8.96
N LEU A 15 -9.14 -4.56 8.99
CA LEU A 15 -8.82 -5.35 7.80
C LEU A 15 -10.08 -6.06 7.25
N LEU A 16 -10.89 -6.67 8.10
CA LEU A 16 -12.16 -7.28 7.68
C LEU A 16 -13.12 -6.26 7.06
N LEU A 17 -13.19 -5.05 7.61
CA LEU A 17 -13.97 -3.96 7.02
C LEU A 17 -13.48 -3.62 5.62
N LEU A 18 -12.17 -3.45 5.41
CA LEU A 18 -11.59 -3.18 4.09
C LEU A 18 -11.91 -4.30 3.09
N PHE A 19 -11.83 -5.56 3.52
CA PHE A 19 -12.22 -6.70 2.70
C PHE A 19 -13.71 -6.72 2.38
N GLY A 20 -14.57 -6.42 3.36
CA GLY A 20 -16.01 -6.29 3.13
C GLY A 20 -16.35 -5.19 2.13
N ILE A 21 -15.62 -4.07 2.16
CA ILE A 21 -15.74 -2.98 1.16
C ILE A 21 -15.29 -3.46 -0.21
N ALA A 22 -14.17 -4.19 -0.30
CA ALA A 22 -13.69 -4.74 -1.56
C ALA A 22 -14.72 -5.70 -2.17
N GLU A 23 -15.21 -6.67 -1.38
CA GLU A 23 -16.19 -7.65 -1.83
C GLU A 23 -17.52 -6.98 -2.24
N PHE A 24 -17.97 -5.98 -1.50
CA PHE A 24 -19.15 -5.20 -1.86
C PHE A 24 -18.97 -4.48 -3.21
N ALA A 25 -17.82 -3.85 -3.43
CA ALA A 25 -17.52 -3.15 -4.67
C ALA A 25 -17.40 -4.12 -5.85
N ASP A 26 -16.80 -5.30 -5.67
CA ASP A 26 -16.73 -6.34 -6.71
C ASP A 26 -18.14 -6.86 -7.08
N ARG A 27 -18.98 -7.18 -6.09
CA ARG A 27 -20.37 -7.59 -6.33
C ARG A 27 -21.17 -6.53 -7.07
N ARG A 28 -20.94 -5.25 -6.76
CA ARG A 28 -21.61 -4.12 -7.40
C ARG A 28 -21.10 -3.89 -8.84
N ALA A 29 -19.82 -4.12 -9.08
CA ALA A 29 -19.22 -4.10 -10.41
C ALA A 29 -19.82 -5.18 -11.31
N LEU A 30 -19.96 -6.42 -10.79
CA LEU A 30 -20.63 -7.53 -11.48
C LEU A 30 -22.10 -7.22 -11.80
N ALA A 31 -22.79 -6.44 -10.95
CA ALA A 31 -24.14 -5.95 -11.20
C ALA A 31 -24.22 -4.75 -12.18
N GLY A 32 -23.12 -4.40 -12.86
CA GLY A 32 -23.04 -3.30 -13.82
C GLY A 32 -23.02 -1.90 -13.19
N ARG A 33 -22.89 -1.79 -11.87
CA ARG A 33 -22.94 -0.52 -11.11
C ARG A 33 -21.56 -0.16 -10.55
N SER A 34 -20.57 -0.01 -11.42
CA SER A 34 -19.17 0.25 -11.07
C SER A 34 -18.99 1.42 -10.08
N VAL A 35 -18.24 1.18 -9.01
CA VAL A 35 -17.91 2.20 -7.98
C VAL A 35 -16.72 3.07 -8.41
N ILE A 36 -15.82 2.50 -9.22
CA ILE A 36 -14.61 3.17 -9.70
C ILE A 36 -14.88 4.13 -10.87
N GLY A 37 -16.10 4.13 -11.41
CA GLY A 37 -16.53 5.11 -12.41
C GLY A 37 -16.56 6.56 -11.88
N ASN A 38 -16.52 6.72 -10.56
CA ASN A 38 -16.45 8.02 -9.91
C ASN A 38 -15.00 8.55 -9.85
N ALA A 39 -14.78 9.77 -10.37
CA ALA A 39 -13.48 10.43 -10.36
C ALA A 39 -12.89 10.57 -8.94
N TRP A 40 -13.72 10.75 -7.92
CA TRP A 40 -13.29 10.84 -6.52
C TRP A 40 -12.71 9.52 -6.00
N VAL A 41 -13.36 8.40 -6.31
CA VAL A 41 -12.87 7.07 -5.90
C VAL A 41 -11.54 6.78 -6.59
N TYR A 42 -11.43 7.10 -7.88
CA TYR A 42 -10.17 6.96 -8.61
C TYR A 42 -9.07 7.86 -8.01
N ALA A 43 -9.36 9.13 -7.73
CA ALA A 43 -8.40 10.06 -7.13
C ALA A 43 -7.96 9.62 -5.73
N LEU A 44 -8.91 9.21 -4.87
CA LEU A 44 -8.63 8.69 -3.54
C LEU A 44 -7.81 7.40 -3.60
N SER A 45 -8.03 6.54 -4.60
CA SER A 45 -7.24 5.32 -4.76
C SER A 45 -5.75 5.58 -5.07
N MET A 46 -5.43 6.74 -5.66
CA MET A 46 -4.03 7.15 -5.83
C MET A 46 -3.34 7.44 -4.49
N GLY A 47 -4.11 7.61 -3.42
CA GLY A 47 -3.64 7.73 -2.04
C GLY A 47 -2.95 6.48 -1.49
N VAL A 48 -2.92 5.36 -2.24
CA VAL A 48 -2.00 4.24 -1.97
C VAL A 48 -0.54 4.67 -1.86
N TYR A 49 -0.18 5.79 -2.50
CA TYR A 49 1.12 6.44 -2.38
C TYR A 49 1.49 6.78 -0.92
N CYS A 50 0.49 7.13 -0.10
CA CYS A 50 0.68 7.49 1.31
C CYS A 50 0.67 6.22 2.19
N THR A 51 1.87 5.69 2.46
CA THR A 51 2.08 4.49 3.28
C THR A 51 2.53 4.83 4.71
N ALA A 52 2.92 3.82 5.51
CA ALA A 52 3.47 4.08 6.84
C ALA A 52 4.69 5.02 6.79
N TRP A 53 5.44 4.99 5.68
CA TRP A 53 6.53 5.95 5.43
C TRP A 53 6.06 7.41 5.49
N THR A 54 4.89 7.72 4.94
CA THR A 54 4.32 9.06 4.98
C THR A 54 4.03 9.49 6.41
N TYR A 55 3.37 8.64 7.20
CA TYR A 55 3.02 8.97 8.58
C TYR A 55 4.26 9.08 9.47
N PHE A 56 5.07 8.03 9.56
CA PHE A 56 6.26 8.05 10.42
C PHE A 56 7.29 9.09 9.95
N GLY A 57 7.55 9.15 8.64
CA GLY A 57 8.57 10.05 8.09
C GLY A 57 8.15 11.51 8.09
N SER A 58 6.90 11.82 7.72
CA SER A 58 6.47 13.23 7.57
C SER A 58 6.10 13.85 8.90
N ILE A 59 5.47 13.11 9.80
CA ILE A 59 5.19 13.60 11.16
C ILE A 59 6.52 13.81 11.89
N GLY A 60 7.47 12.88 11.77
CA GLY A 60 8.82 13.04 12.34
C GLY A 60 9.56 14.25 11.77
N ARG A 61 9.49 14.48 10.45
CA ARG A 61 10.04 15.68 9.81
C ARG A 61 9.31 16.96 10.21
N ALA A 62 7.99 16.92 10.36
CA ALA A 62 7.22 18.06 10.84
C ALA A 62 7.63 18.45 12.27
N ALA A 63 7.84 17.46 13.15
CA ALA A 63 8.25 17.68 14.53
C ALA A 63 9.67 18.26 14.66
N THR A 64 10.58 17.91 13.75
CA THR A 64 12.02 18.30 13.84
C THR A 64 12.41 19.46 12.93
N LEU A 65 11.81 19.53 11.74
CA LEU A 65 12.17 20.46 10.66
C LEU A 65 10.97 21.31 10.17
N GLY A 66 9.81 21.21 10.81
CA GLY A 66 8.61 21.96 10.41
C GLY A 66 8.16 21.62 8.98
N LEU A 67 7.96 22.62 8.13
CA LEU A 67 7.36 22.46 6.79
C LEU A 67 8.23 21.71 5.76
N TRP A 68 9.44 21.30 6.12
CA TRP A 68 10.37 20.57 5.23
C TRP A 68 9.92 19.16 4.83
N PHE A 69 8.78 18.67 5.32
CA PHE A 69 8.13 17.48 4.77
C PHE A 69 7.37 17.75 3.46
N LEU A 70 6.91 18.98 3.20
CA LEU A 70 6.06 19.32 2.04
C LEU A 70 6.66 19.02 0.66
N PRO A 71 7.97 19.25 0.40
CA PRO A 71 8.54 19.03 -0.93
C PRO A 71 8.39 17.61 -1.46
N ILE A 72 8.37 16.60 -0.58
CA ILE A 72 8.20 15.19 -0.98
C ILE A 72 6.79 14.92 -1.54
N TYR A 73 5.81 15.77 -1.23
CA TYR A 73 4.43 15.67 -1.72
C TYR A 73 4.17 16.63 -2.88
N LEU A 74 4.64 17.87 -2.76
CA LEU A 74 4.47 18.89 -3.81
C LEU A 74 5.20 18.51 -5.10
N GLY A 75 6.42 17.98 -5.00
CA GLY A 75 7.21 17.57 -6.17
C GLY A 75 6.49 16.56 -7.05
N PRO A 76 6.10 15.38 -6.53
CA PRO A 76 5.31 14.40 -7.28
C PRO A 76 3.97 14.93 -7.75
N THR A 77 3.29 15.78 -6.97
CA THR A 77 2.00 16.38 -7.36
C THR A 77 2.17 17.26 -8.61
N LEU A 78 3.16 18.14 -8.62
CA LEU A 78 3.49 18.98 -9.78
C LEU A 78 3.98 18.14 -10.96
N ALA A 79 4.83 17.15 -10.70
CA ALA A 79 5.31 16.23 -11.74
C ALA A 79 4.15 15.47 -12.39
N MET A 80 3.10 15.11 -11.62
CA MET A 80 1.94 14.40 -12.14
C MET A 80 1.16 15.21 -13.18
N VAL A 81 1.17 16.55 -13.09
CA VAL A 81 0.54 17.43 -14.09
C VAL A 81 1.11 17.17 -15.49
N LEU A 82 2.43 16.98 -15.59
CA LEU A 82 3.11 16.67 -16.85
C LEU A 82 3.16 15.15 -17.13
N ALA A 83 3.41 14.34 -16.10
CA ALA A 83 3.53 12.89 -16.22
C ALA A 83 2.23 12.23 -16.70
N TRP A 84 1.08 12.88 -16.47
CA TRP A 84 -0.22 12.41 -16.96
C TRP A 84 -0.24 12.15 -18.47
N MET A 85 0.48 12.94 -19.28
CA MET A 85 0.62 12.70 -20.72
C MET A 85 1.29 11.35 -21.02
N VAL A 86 2.31 11.01 -20.24
CA VAL A 86 3.06 9.75 -20.37
C VAL A 86 2.25 8.59 -19.83
N VAL A 87 1.65 8.73 -18.64
CA VAL A 87 0.83 7.69 -18.00
C VAL A 87 -0.34 7.28 -18.89
N ARG A 88 -1.04 8.24 -19.52
CA ARG A 88 -2.10 7.92 -20.49
C ARG A 88 -1.60 7.07 -21.66
N LYS A 89 -0.42 7.38 -22.19
CA LYS A 89 0.20 6.61 -23.28
C LYS A 89 0.58 5.20 -22.82
N MET A 90 1.16 5.08 -21.62
CA MET A 90 1.47 3.79 -21.01
C MET A 90 0.21 2.93 -20.84
N ILE A 91 -0.86 3.48 -20.25
CA ILE A 91 -2.13 2.76 -20.07
C ILE A 91 -2.69 2.28 -21.40
N ARG A 92 -2.66 3.13 -22.45
CA ARG A 92 -3.12 2.74 -23.79
C ARG A 92 -2.34 1.56 -24.34
N ILE A 93 -1.01 1.62 -24.28
CA ILE A 93 -0.11 0.53 -24.74
C ILE A 93 -0.38 -0.74 -23.93
N SER A 94 -0.44 -0.65 -22.61
CA SER A 94 -0.68 -1.81 -21.76
C SER A 94 -2.01 -2.49 -22.07
N ARG A 95 -3.07 -1.71 -22.32
CA ARG A 95 -4.37 -2.27 -22.72
C ARG A 95 -4.35 -2.89 -24.11
N SER A 96 -3.77 -2.22 -25.10
CA SER A 96 -3.70 -2.72 -26.48
C SER A 96 -2.91 -4.02 -26.60
N TYR A 97 -1.83 -4.16 -25.82
CA TYR A 97 -0.96 -5.34 -25.86
C TYR A 97 -1.22 -6.34 -24.71
N ARG A 98 -2.25 -6.11 -23.88
CA ARG A 98 -2.58 -6.92 -22.69
C ARG A 98 -1.38 -7.14 -21.76
N ILE A 99 -0.59 -6.10 -21.55
CA ILE A 99 0.58 -6.11 -20.68
C ILE A 99 0.12 -5.87 -19.24
N THR A 100 0.48 -6.78 -18.34
CA THR A 100 0.06 -6.76 -16.93
C THR A 100 1.18 -6.43 -15.94
N SER A 101 2.44 -6.38 -16.39
CA SER A 101 3.60 -6.10 -15.52
C SER A 101 4.54 -5.04 -16.11
N ILE A 102 5.31 -4.36 -15.24
CA ILE A 102 6.33 -3.38 -15.66
C ILE A 102 7.46 -4.06 -16.44
N ALA A 103 7.83 -5.29 -16.05
CA ALA A 103 8.86 -6.07 -16.73
C ALA A 103 8.47 -6.38 -18.18
N ASP A 104 7.24 -6.85 -18.39
CA ASP A 104 6.72 -7.11 -19.74
C ASP A 104 6.48 -5.80 -20.51
N PHE A 105 6.09 -4.72 -19.83
CA PHE A 105 5.98 -3.40 -20.45
C PHE A 105 7.32 -2.95 -21.05
N ILE A 106 8.39 -3.03 -20.28
CA ILE A 106 9.72 -2.67 -20.76
C ILE A 106 10.18 -3.64 -21.86
N ALA A 107 10.06 -4.94 -21.65
CA ALA A 107 10.49 -5.95 -22.63
C ALA A 107 9.75 -5.85 -23.97
N SER A 108 8.46 -5.51 -23.96
CA SER A 108 7.64 -5.34 -25.17
C SER A 108 8.19 -4.25 -26.11
N ARG A 109 8.87 -3.24 -25.55
CA ARG A 109 9.53 -2.19 -26.33
C ARG A 109 10.80 -2.67 -27.04
N TYR A 110 11.41 -3.75 -26.57
CA TYR A 110 12.66 -4.32 -27.09
C TYR A 110 12.45 -5.72 -27.69
N GLY A 111 11.37 -5.92 -28.44
CA GLY A 111 11.11 -7.17 -29.15
C GLY A 111 10.78 -8.37 -28.23
N LYS A 112 10.20 -8.12 -27.05
CA LYS A 112 9.87 -9.15 -26.04
C LYS A 112 11.10 -9.94 -25.54
N SER A 113 12.22 -9.26 -25.35
CA SER A 113 13.44 -9.84 -24.79
C SER A 113 13.20 -10.43 -23.39
N ARG A 114 13.31 -11.76 -23.27
CA ARG A 114 13.17 -12.48 -21.98
C ARG A 114 14.25 -12.09 -20.98
N LEU A 115 15.47 -11.84 -21.46
CA LEU A 115 16.58 -11.42 -20.60
C LEU A 115 16.30 -10.05 -19.97
N LEU A 116 15.79 -9.10 -20.76
CA LEU A 116 15.42 -7.78 -20.26
C LEU A 116 14.25 -7.86 -19.25
N ALA A 117 13.23 -8.67 -19.54
CA ALA A 117 12.13 -8.91 -18.60
C ALA A 117 12.65 -9.49 -17.27
N GLY A 118 13.54 -10.48 -17.33
CA GLY A 118 14.16 -11.08 -16.15
C GLY A 118 14.96 -10.08 -15.32
N LEU A 119 15.77 -9.23 -15.98
CA LEU A 119 16.56 -8.20 -15.32
C LEU A 119 15.67 -7.14 -14.63
N VAL A 120 14.63 -6.65 -15.31
CA VAL A 120 13.68 -5.69 -14.71
C VAL A 120 12.97 -6.31 -13.51
N THR A 121 12.57 -7.59 -13.61
CA THR A 121 11.93 -8.31 -12.52
C THR A 121 12.87 -8.42 -11.31
N LEU A 122 14.14 -8.79 -11.54
CA LEU A 122 15.15 -8.89 -10.48
C LEU A 122 15.37 -7.55 -9.78
N ILE A 123 15.52 -6.46 -10.54
CA ILE A 123 15.68 -5.11 -9.98
C ILE A 123 14.44 -4.72 -9.16
N ALA A 124 13.24 -4.98 -9.67
CA ALA A 124 12.00 -4.69 -8.96
C ALA A 124 11.89 -5.48 -7.65
N VAL A 125 12.21 -6.78 -7.65
CA VAL A 125 12.21 -7.62 -6.45
C VAL A 125 13.23 -7.12 -5.43
N ILE A 126 14.46 -6.85 -5.86
CA ILE A 126 15.52 -6.32 -4.98
C ILE A 126 15.12 -4.98 -4.38
N GLY A 127 14.43 -4.11 -5.12
CA GLY A 127 13.97 -2.81 -4.63
C GLY A 127 12.75 -2.88 -3.70
N ILE A 128 11.79 -3.75 -4.00
CA ILE A 128 10.52 -3.86 -3.24
C ILE A 128 10.75 -4.60 -1.92
N LEU A 129 11.62 -5.62 -1.89
CA LEU A 129 11.85 -6.42 -0.70
C LEU A 129 12.26 -5.60 0.54
N PRO A 130 13.28 -4.72 0.50
CA PRO A 130 13.63 -3.88 1.64
C PRO A 130 12.54 -2.87 1.97
N TYR A 131 11.80 -2.38 0.98
CA TYR A 131 10.68 -1.49 1.22
C TYR A 131 9.57 -2.18 2.03
N VAL A 132 9.17 -3.40 1.65
CA VAL A 132 8.20 -4.20 2.40
C VAL A 132 8.70 -4.49 3.82
N ALA A 133 9.98 -4.82 3.98
CA ALA A 133 10.57 -5.03 5.30
C ALA A 133 10.47 -3.77 6.19
N LEU A 134 10.73 -2.58 5.63
CA LEU A 134 10.55 -1.32 6.35
C LEU A 134 9.08 -1.04 6.72
N GLN A 135 8.13 -1.41 5.86
CA GLN A 135 6.69 -1.27 6.17
C GLN A 135 6.29 -2.20 7.32
N LEU A 136 6.75 -3.46 7.34
CA LEU A 136 6.48 -4.39 8.45
C LEU A 136 7.08 -3.89 9.76
N LYS A 137 8.31 -3.37 9.72
CA LYS A 137 8.96 -2.76 10.88
C LYS A 137 8.17 -1.55 11.39
N ALA A 138 7.62 -0.72 10.50
CA ALA A 138 6.79 0.41 10.89
C ALA A 138 5.52 -0.02 11.64
N ILE A 139 4.90 -1.15 11.25
CA ILE A 139 3.76 -1.72 11.98
C ILE A 139 4.18 -2.14 13.39
N ALA A 140 5.32 -2.82 13.55
CA ALA A 140 5.81 -3.24 14.86
C ALA A 140 6.13 -2.05 15.77
N ILE A 141 6.79 -1.01 15.25
CA ILE A 141 7.04 0.24 15.98
C ILE A 141 5.72 0.90 16.39
N GLY A 142 4.73 0.98 15.47
CA GLY A 142 3.41 1.52 15.79
C GLY A 142 2.71 0.75 16.90
N PHE A 143 2.81 -0.57 16.87
CA PHE A 143 2.27 -1.45 17.91
C PHE A 143 2.95 -1.22 19.27
N GLU A 144 4.28 -1.13 19.29
CA GLU A 144 5.06 -0.86 20.50
C GLU A 144 4.67 0.49 21.10
N VAL A 145 4.58 1.56 20.29
CA VAL A 145 4.16 2.90 20.73
C VAL A 145 2.76 2.90 21.38
N MET A 146 1.84 2.06 20.89
CA MET A 146 0.48 1.98 21.45
C MET A 146 0.39 1.14 22.74
N THR A 147 1.24 0.13 22.87
CA THR A 147 1.14 -0.89 23.93
C THR A 147 2.12 -0.68 25.08
N THR A 148 3.21 0.06 24.87
CA THR A 148 4.21 0.35 25.90
C THR A 148 3.86 1.61 26.69
N PRO A 149 4.17 1.66 28.00
CA PRO A 149 4.11 2.88 28.78
C PRO A 149 5.00 3.99 28.19
N VAL A 150 4.49 5.22 28.15
CA VAL A 150 5.30 6.40 27.82
C VAL A 150 6.43 6.53 28.85
N GLY A 151 7.68 6.49 28.40
CA GLY A 151 8.87 6.55 29.26
C GLY A 151 9.36 5.20 29.81
N ALA A 152 8.72 4.08 29.47
CA ALA A 152 9.33 2.77 29.70
C ALA A 152 10.59 2.62 28.81
N PRO A 153 11.66 2.01 29.33
CA PRO A 153 12.82 1.69 28.50
C PRO A 153 12.35 0.77 27.37
N HIS A 154 12.70 1.13 26.13
CA HIS A 154 12.53 0.23 25.00
C HIS A 154 13.30 -1.04 25.33
N ALA A 155 12.65 -2.20 25.21
CA ALA A 155 13.34 -3.46 25.43
C ALA A 155 14.54 -3.51 24.47
N ALA A 156 15.73 -3.82 25.01
CA ALA A 156 16.91 -4.00 24.18
C ALA A 156 16.57 -5.02 23.06
N PRO A 157 17.10 -4.84 21.83
CA PRO A 157 16.82 -5.76 20.73
C PRO A 157 17.11 -7.19 21.19
N GLY A 158 16.06 -7.96 21.44
CA GLY A 158 16.15 -9.36 21.81
C GLY A 158 16.52 -10.20 20.60
N ALA A 159 16.51 -11.52 20.78
CA ALA A 159 16.66 -12.41 19.64
C ALA A 159 15.51 -12.20 18.62
N TRP A 160 15.77 -12.43 17.34
CA TRP A 160 14.82 -12.20 16.25
C TRP A 160 13.50 -12.99 16.41
N TRP A 161 13.51 -14.10 17.18
CA TRP A 161 12.31 -14.90 17.48
C TRP A 161 11.44 -14.34 18.62
N SER A 162 11.97 -13.42 19.43
CA SER A 162 11.22 -12.69 20.46
C SER A 162 10.67 -11.35 19.97
N ASP A 163 11.00 -10.97 18.72
CA ASP A 163 10.53 -9.74 18.11
C ASP A 163 9.05 -9.88 17.72
N SER A 164 8.22 -8.97 18.24
CA SER A 164 6.78 -8.91 17.91
C SER A 164 6.55 -8.72 16.40
N THR A 165 7.51 -8.12 15.69
CA THR A 165 7.49 -7.96 14.22
C THR A 165 7.32 -9.29 13.49
N PHE A 166 7.98 -10.35 13.96
CA PHE A 166 7.92 -11.67 13.31
C PHE A 166 6.52 -12.28 13.38
N TYR A 167 5.89 -12.25 14.55
CA TYR A 167 4.54 -12.78 14.73
C TYR A 167 3.49 -11.94 14.00
N ILE A 168 3.62 -10.62 14.02
CA ILE A 168 2.75 -9.72 13.24
C ILE A 168 2.88 -10.05 11.74
N ALA A 169 4.11 -10.23 11.24
CA ALA A 169 4.34 -10.60 9.85
C ALA A 169 3.73 -11.96 9.50
N LEU A 170 3.81 -12.98 10.38
CA LEU A 170 3.16 -14.28 10.18
C LEU A 170 1.63 -14.17 10.13
N VAL A 171 1.03 -13.38 11.02
CA VAL A 171 -0.43 -13.13 11.01
C VAL A 171 -0.85 -12.43 9.73
N LEU A 172 -0.13 -11.38 9.32
CA LEU A 172 -0.38 -10.67 8.07
C LEU A 172 -0.16 -11.56 6.84
N ALA A 173 0.85 -12.43 6.85
CA ALA A 173 1.09 -13.39 5.79
C ALA A 173 -0.04 -14.41 5.72
N GLY A 174 -0.46 -15.00 6.84
CA GLY A 174 -1.59 -15.92 6.91
C GLY A 174 -2.88 -15.28 6.43
N PHE A 175 -3.15 -14.04 6.85
CA PHE A 175 -4.29 -13.24 6.39
C PHE A 175 -4.23 -12.97 4.87
N THR A 176 -3.07 -12.56 4.36
CA THR A 176 -2.84 -12.32 2.93
C THR A 176 -3.02 -13.60 2.11
N ILE A 177 -2.58 -14.75 2.63
CA ILE A 177 -2.78 -16.05 1.97
C ILE A 177 -4.28 -16.39 1.97
N ALA A 178 -4.94 -16.33 3.13
CA ALA A 178 -6.34 -16.74 3.29
C ALA A 178 -7.32 -15.89 2.46
N PHE A 179 -7.07 -14.58 2.38
CA PHE A 179 -8.00 -13.63 1.76
C PHE A 179 -7.48 -13.02 0.45
N GLY A 180 -6.17 -12.88 0.27
CA GLY A 180 -5.56 -12.26 -0.91
C GLY A 180 -5.37 -13.20 -2.11
N THR A 181 -5.18 -14.51 -1.88
CA THR A 181 -4.94 -15.45 -2.99
C THR A 181 -6.19 -15.84 -3.78
N ARG A 182 -7.38 -15.61 -3.23
CA ARG A 182 -8.66 -15.99 -3.85
C ARG A 182 -9.11 -15.09 -5.02
N HIS A 183 -8.50 -13.92 -5.22
CA HIS A 183 -8.89 -12.94 -6.25
C HIS A 183 -7.74 -12.48 -7.15
N LEU A 184 -6.64 -13.25 -7.25
CA LEU A 184 -5.46 -12.93 -8.07
C LEU A 184 -5.64 -13.22 -9.58
N ASP A 185 -6.83 -13.05 -10.12
CA ASP A 185 -7.01 -13.08 -11.58
C ASP A 185 -6.67 -11.70 -12.14
N THR A 186 -5.38 -11.49 -12.42
CA THR A 186 -4.77 -10.22 -12.92
C THR A 186 -5.37 -9.69 -14.23
N THR A 187 -6.35 -10.39 -14.80
CA THR A 187 -7.01 -10.11 -16.06
C THR A 187 -8.25 -9.22 -15.91
N GLU A 188 -8.82 -9.08 -14.70
CA GLU A 188 -10.03 -8.30 -14.45
C GLU A 188 -9.76 -6.97 -13.72
N ARG A 189 -10.70 -6.02 -13.88
CA ARG A 189 -10.70 -4.75 -13.15
C ARG A 189 -10.87 -5.05 -11.66
N HIS A 190 -9.82 -4.88 -10.86
CA HIS A 190 -9.89 -4.95 -9.39
C HIS A 190 -10.67 -3.75 -8.80
N GLU A 191 -11.96 -3.65 -9.09
CA GLU A 191 -12.80 -2.56 -8.57
C GLU A 191 -12.84 -2.59 -7.04
N GLY A 192 -12.87 -3.78 -6.44
CA GLY A 192 -12.80 -4.00 -5.01
C GLY A 192 -11.53 -3.45 -4.38
N MET A 193 -10.36 -3.76 -4.94
CA MET A 193 -9.08 -3.26 -4.44
C MET A 193 -9.01 -1.73 -4.50
N VAL A 194 -9.44 -1.14 -5.63
CA VAL A 194 -9.47 0.32 -5.80
C VAL A 194 -10.41 0.98 -4.80
N ALA A 195 -11.57 0.39 -4.55
CA ALA A 195 -12.53 0.90 -3.57
C ALA A 195 -12.01 0.80 -2.12
N ALA A 196 -11.38 -0.31 -1.75
CA ALA A 196 -10.78 -0.49 -0.43
C ALA A 196 -9.65 0.53 -0.19
N ILE A 197 -8.77 0.73 -1.16
CA ILE A 197 -7.71 1.75 -1.09
C ILE A 197 -8.33 3.15 -0.98
N ALA A 198 -9.35 3.47 -1.78
CA ALA A 198 -10.01 4.77 -1.71
C ALA A 198 -10.61 5.05 -0.32
N PHE A 199 -11.27 4.06 0.29
CA PHE A 199 -11.77 4.17 1.65
C PHE A 199 -10.64 4.33 2.66
N GLU A 200 -9.60 3.51 2.57
CA GLU A 200 -8.41 3.61 3.42
C GLU A 200 -7.77 5.00 3.31
N SER A 201 -7.72 5.58 2.11
CA SER A 201 -7.22 6.94 1.88
C SER A 201 -8.07 8.04 2.53
N VAL A 202 -9.38 7.84 2.67
CA VAL A 202 -10.23 8.76 3.46
C VAL A 202 -9.89 8.67 4.93
N VAL A 203 -9.76 7.45 5.48
CA VAL A 203 -9.36 7.24 6.89
C VAL A 203 -8.00 7.87 7.16
N LYS A 204 -7.05 7.65 6.24
CA LYS A 204 -5.73 8.29 6.25
C LYS A 204 -5.82 9.81 6.29
N LEU A 205 -6.62 10.42 5.41
CA LEU A 205 -6.77 11.87 5.36
C LEU A 205 -7.35 12.41 6.67
N ILE A 206 -8.40 11.78 7.20
CA ILE A 206 -9.00 12.17 8.48
C ILE A 206 -7.95 12.08 9.60
N ALA A 207 -7.20 10.98 9.66
CA ALA A 207 -6.15 10.78 10.65
C ALA A 207 -4.98 11.77 10.53
N PHE A 208 -4.71 12.29 9.32
CA PHE A 208 -3.65 13.27 9.10
C PHE A 208 -4.09 14.71 9.44
N LEU A 209 -5.39 14.98 9.42
CA LEU A 209 -5.98 16.29 9.75
C LEU A 209 -6.36 16.44 11.23
N ALA A 210 -6.46 15.34 11.97
CA ALA A 210 -6.75 15.29 13.41
C ALA A 210 -5.49 15.57 14.25
#